data_AF-K8EF92-F1
#
_entry.id   AF-K8EF92-F1
#
_cell.length_a   1.000
_cell.length_b   1.000
_cell.length_c   1.000
_cell.angle_alpha   90.00
_cell.angle_beta   90.00
_cell.angle_gamma   90.00
#
_symmetry.space_group_name_H-M   'P 1'
#
loop_
_entity.id
_entity.type
_entity.pdbx_description
1 polymer ?
#
loop_
_entity_poly.entity_id
_entity_poly.type
_entity_poly.pdbx_seq_one_letter_code
_entity_poly.pdbx_strand_id
1 'polypeptide(L)'
;METLQTSLLPESKRAKHTRIMFAGARTIATRTTTSSSSSSSKRIATRTIITSTAKRSSFLRKSFSFLFLCSAFPSSVKSSSISEFSIMGDSEYPGTADERLETCKNRAKSLTSNELSQDWEAIVRPKLLWAAGLRDLTNVAPGKGNTGHCFNDFNHVDATTMLMQTADNEHDGSVRGIAVGNQLGEGIRAASLPDAGPGGTWCTCSLGANQEPPHDVAHVQFQSKIAWKLVWVPGELGDFSRFVLVDDAGTSLTTGVPTGNVPNIMEREHNFQMLRGGRYAECAKEYESNSDDFGVGPGFSAR
;
A
#
# COMPACT_ATOMS: atom_id res chain seq x y z
N MET A 1 -37.00 -20.52 58.68
CA MET A 1 -37.79 -19.50 57.96
C MET A 1 -37.21 -19.43 56.55
N GLU A 2 -37.48 -20.39 55.65
CA GLU A 2 -38.71 -20.48 54.81
C GLU A 2 -39.04 -19.10 54.21
N THR A 3 -38.91 -18.85 52.91
CA THR A 3 -39.78 -19.41 51.85
C THR A 3 -39.26 -19.12 50.42
N LEU A 4 -39.38 -20.14 49.55
CA LEU A 4 -39.84 -20.21 48.13
C LEU A 4 -39.54 -19.03 47.17
N GLN A 5 -38.82 -19.18 46.04
CA GLN A 5 -39.12 -19.94 44.80
C GLN A 5 -40.24 -19.30 43.95
N THR A 6 -39.91 -18.71 42.79
CA THR A 6 -40.38 -19.14 41.44
C THR A 6 -39.93 -18.22 40.28
N SER A 7 -39.59 -18.91 39.19
CA SER A 7 -39.40 -18.55 37.78
C SER A 7 -40.25 -17.41 37.20
N LEU A 8 -39.76 -16.79 36.11
CA LEU A 8 -40.40 -16.75 34.78
C LEU A 8 -39.49 -16.05 33.74
N LEU A 9 -39.07 -16.79 32.70
CA LEU A 9 -38.71 -16.25 31.36
C LEU A 9 -40.02 -15.94 30.61
N PRO A 10 -40.02 -15.01 29.62
CA PRO A 10 -39.94 -15.48 28.23
C PRO A 10 -39.30 -14.53 27.18
N GLU A 11 -39.04 -15.16 26.02
CA GLU A 11 -39.07 -14.63 24.64
C GLU A 11 -37.88 -13.86 24.01
N SER A 12 -37.00 -14.64 23.37
CA SER A 12 -36.83 -14.71 21.91
C SER A 12 -37.04 -13.42 21.07
N LYS A 13 -35.93 -12.86 20.56
CA LYS A 13 -35.93 -12.11 19.29
C LYS A 13 -34.84 -12.62 18.34
N ARG A 14 -35.27 -13.58 17.51
CA ARG A 14 -35.00 -13.75 16.07
C ARG A 14 -33.72 -13.12 15.51
N ALA A 15 -32.70 -13.96 15.34
CA ALA A 15 -31.61 -13.75 14.40
C ALA A 15 -32.16 -13.80 12.96
N LYS A 16 -31.88 -12.76 12.17
CA LYS A 16 -32.09 -12.80 10.71
C LYS A 16 -30.85 -13.41 10.07
N HIS A 17 -30.99 -14.67 9.67
CA HIS A 17 -30.11 -15.34 8.71
C HIS A 17 -30.17 -14.59 7.37
N THR A 18 -29.10 -13.88 7.01
CA THR A 18 -28.87 -13.45 5.63
C THR A 18 -27.98 -14.50 4.97
N ARG A 19 -28.64 -15.34 4.18
CA ARG A 19 -28.05 -16.38 3.32
C ARG A 19 -27.32 -15.69 2.17
N ILE A 20 -26.00 -15.49 2.30
CA ILE A 20 -25.18 -15.09 1.15
C ILE A 20 -24.87 -16.34 0.34
N MET A 21 -25.46 -16.37 -0.86
CA MET A 21 -25.26 -17.41 -1.86
C MET A 21 -23.81 -17.35 -2.37
N PHE A 22 -23.03 -18.39 -2.09
CA PHE A 22 -21.84 -18.70 -2.87
C PHE A 22 -22.28 -19.21 -4.25
N ALA A 23 -21.94 -18.47 -5.30
CA ALA A 23 -22.10 -18.91 -6.68
C ALA A 23 -20.73 -19.10 -7.32
N GLY A 24 -20.43 -20.34 -7.70
CA GLY A 24 -19.73 -20.62 -8.95
C GLY A 24 -18.26 -21.03 -8.88
N ALA A 25 -17.95 -22.14 -8.19
CA ALA A 25 -16.83 -22.98 -8.60
C ALA A 25 -17.11 -23.53 -10.01
N ARG A 26 -16.25 -23.22 -10.99
CA ARG A 26 -16.28 -23.86 -12.31
C ARG A 26 -15.25 -24.99 -12.36
N THR A 27 -15.78 -26.20 -12.25
CA THR A 27 -15.15 -27.46 -12.61
C THR A 27 -14.86 -27.46 -14.11
N ILE A 28 -13.60 -27.65 -14.50
CA ILE A 28 -13.19 -27.94 -15.88
C ILE A 28 -13.38 -29.44 -16.10
N ALA A 29 -14.45 -29.79 -16.83
CA ALA A 29 -14.64 -31.15 -17.35
C ALA A 29 -14.00 -31.24 -18.75
N THR A 30 -12.97 -32.07 -18.85
CA THR A 30 -12.37 -32.53 -20.11
C THR A 30 -13.37 -33.42 -20.84
N ARG A 31 -13.71 -33.08 -22.09
CA ARG A 31 -14.40 -33.99 -23.00
C ARG A 31 -13.68 -34.05 -24.33
N THR A 32 -13.01 -35.18 -24.52
CA THR A 32 -12.44 -35.66 -25.77
C THR A 32 -13.54 -35.87 -26.81
N THR A 33 -13.39 -35.28 -28.00
CA THR A 33 -14.07 -35.76 -29.22
C THR A 33 -13.08 -35.70 -30.39
N THR A 34 -12.81 -36.87 -30.94
CA THR A 34 -12.14 -37.10 -32.22
C THR A 34 -13.16 -36.99 -33.35
N SER A 35 -12.86 -36.23 -34.42
CA SER A 35 -12.96 -36.68 -35.82
C SER A 35 -12.73 -35.54 -36.85
N SER A 36 -11.66 -35.75 -37.63
CA SER A 36 -11.48 -35.56 -39.07
C SER A 36 -12.09 -34.40 -39.88
N SER A 37 -11.18 -33.87 -40.72
CA SER A 37 -11.31 -33.51 -42.14
C SER A 37 -11.52 -32.04 -42.56
N SER A 38 -10.43 -31.51 -43.12
CA SER A 38 -10.31 -30.89 -44.44
C SER A 38 -10.80 -29.47 -44.72
N SER A 39 -9.92 -28.80 -45.46
CA SER A 39 -10.11 -27.74 -46.45
C SER A 39 -9.84 -26.29 -46.00
N SER A 40 -8.73 -25.82 -46.56
CA SER A 40 -8.33 -24.46 -46.89
C SER A 40 -9.48 -23.47 -47.09
N SER A 41 -9.43 -22.32 -46.40
CA SER A 41 -9.82 -21.03 -47.00
C SER A 41 -9.29 -19.82 -46.22
N LYS A 42 -8.56 -19.02 -46.99
CA LYS A 42 -8.13 -17.62 -46.86
C LYS A 42 -8.87 -16.82 -45.76
N ARG A 43 -8.11 -16.28 -44.79
CA ARG A 43 -8.57 -15.17 -43.94
C ARG A 43 -8.24 -13.85 -44.60
N ILE A 44 -9.30 -13.14 -44.99
CA ILE A 44 -9.29 -11.73 -45.36
C ILE A 44 -9.28 -10.93 -44.07
N ALA A 45 -8.28 -10.04 -43.93
CA ALA A 45 -8.21 -9.06 -42.86
C ALA A 45 -9.14 -7.89 -43.17
N THR A 46 -10.14 -7.65 -42.32
CA THR A 46 -10.96 -6.43 -42.37
C THR A 46 -10.49 -5.49 -41.28
N ARG A 47 -9.82 -4.42 -41.71
CA ARG A 47 -9.27 -3.34 -40.89
C ARG A 47 -10.36 -2.27 -40.76
N THR A 48 -10.95 -2.12 -39.59
CA THR A 48 -11.91 -1.02 -39.31
C THR A 48 -11.12 0.26 -39.04
N ILE A 49 -11.21 1.21 -39.98
CA ILE A 49 -10.68 2.57 -39.87
C ILE A 49 -11.78 3.41 -39.22
N ILE A 50 -11.52 3.94 -38.01
CA ILE A 50 -12.35 4.98 -37.39
C ILE A 50 -11.77 6.33 -37.81
N THR A 51 -12.48 7.02 -38.69
CA THR A 51 -12.20 8.40 -39.09
C THR A 51 -12.70 9.36 -38.01
N SER A 52 -11.80 10.13 -37.39
CA SER A 52 -12.14 11.26 -36.52
C SER A 52 -12.23 12.55 -37.36
N THR A 53 -13.39 13.21 -37.31
CA THR A 53 -13.61 14.51 -37.95
C THR A 53 -13.26 15.63 -36.97
N ALA A 54 -12.10 16.25 -37.16
CA ALA A 54 -11.71 17.46 -36.45
C ALA A 54 -12.32 18.71 -37.12
N LYS A 55 -13.19 19.43 -36.40
CA LYS A 55 -13.73 20.73 -36.82
C LYS A 55 -12.69 21.82 -36.59
N ARG A 56 -12.22 22.42 -37.69
CA ARG A 56 -11.52 23.72 -37.75
C ARG A 56 -12.52 24.84 -37.45
N SER A 57 -12.19 25.73 -36.52
CA SER A 57 -12.74 27.09 -36.48
C SER A 57 -11.60 28.09 -36.53
N SER A 58 -11.51 28.77 -37.67
CA SER A 58 -10.72 29.97 -37.91
C SER A 58 -11.37 31.18 -37.25
N PHE A 59 -10.62 31.95 -36.47
CA PHE A 59 -10.97 33.34 -36.16
C PHE A 59 -9.76 34.27 -36.30
N LEU A 60 -10.09 35.50 -36.63
CA LEU A 60 -9.34 36.48 -37.41
C LEU A 60 -8.10 37.07 -36.74
N ARG A 61 -7.15 37.40 -37.63
CA ARG A 61 -6.07 38.38 -37.47
C ARG A 61 -6.56 39.70 -36.88
N LYS A 62 -5.71 40.35 -36.08
CA LYS A 62 -5.45 41.80 -36.18
C LYS A 62 -4.05 42.11 -35.66
N SER A 63 -3.22 42.63 -36.56
CA SER A 63 -1.93 43.26 -36.29
C SER A 63 -2.11 44.52 -35.46
N PHE A 64 -1.22 44.74 -34.50
CA PHE A 64 -0.85 46.08 -34.05
C PHE A 64 0.67 46.11 -33.87
N SER A 65 1.34 46.82 -34.79
CA SER A 65 2.68 47.34 -34.56
C SER A 65 2.57 48.43 -33.49
N PHE A 66 3.39 48.36 -32.45
CA PHE A 66 3.67 49.51 -31.62
C PHE A 66 5.18 49.62 -31.38
N LEU A 67 5.63 50.86 -31.46
CA LEU A 67 7.01 51.29 -31.61
C LEU A 67 7.86 50.99 -30.39
N PHE A 68 9.11 50.64 -30.68
CA PHE A 68 10.27 50.75 -29.80
C PHE A 68 10.37 52.17 -29.22
N LEU A 69 10.38 52.27 -27.89
CA LEU A 69 11.02 53.39 -27.20
C LEU A 69 11.85 52.80 -26.06
N CYS A 70 13.16 52.84 -26.20
CA CYS A 70 14.12 52.57 -25.14
C CYS A 70 14.01 53.65 -24.07
N SER A 71 13.70 53.25 -22.84
CA SER A 71 14.03 54.02 -21.65
C SER A 71 14.79 53.12 -20.67
N ALA A 72 16.08 53.41 -20.51
CA ALA A 72 16.92 52.81 -19.50
C ALA A 72 16.53 53.38 -18.13
N PHE A 73 16.10 52.51 -17.22
CA PHE A 73 16.09 52.79 -15.79
C PHE A 73 16.84 51.66 -15.06
N PRO A 74 17.83 51.99 -14.19
CA PRO A 74 18.53 51.00 -13.40
C PRO A 74 17.67 50.66 -12.17
N SER A 75 16.91 49.58 -12.26
CA SER A 75 16.25 49.00 -11.08
C SER A 75 17.14 47.90 -10.52
N SER A 76 17.96 48.27 -9.54
CA SER A 76 18.63 47.34 -8.63
C SER A 76 17.56 46.61 -7.82
N VAL A 77 17.08 45.50 -8.38
CA VAL A 77 16.27 44.52 -7.63
C VAL A 77 17.27 43.48 -7.14
N LYS A 78 17.47 43.45 -5.83
CA LYS A 78 18.16 42.36 -5.16
C LYS A 78 17.45 41.07 -5.57
N SER A 79 18.16 40.27 -6.36
CA SER A 79 17.84 38.88 -6.63
C SER A 79 17.89 38.13 -5.30
N SER A 80 16.80 38.18 -4.54
CA SER A 80 16.50 37.22 -3.50
C SER A 80 16.47 35.86 -4.19
N SER A 81 17.53 35.09 -3.94
CA SER A 81 17.70 33.70 -4.31
C SER A 81 16.40 32.93 -4.02
N ILE A 82 15.62 32.70 -5.08
CA ILE A 82 14.68 31.59 -5.10
C ILE A 82 15.58 30.37 -5.02
N SER A 83 15.61 29.75 -3.84
CA SER A 83 16.26 28.46 -3.65
C SER A 83 15.67 27.52 -4.69
N GLU A 84 16.50 27.17 -5.66
CA GLU A 84 16.30 26.11 -6.62
C GLU A 84 16.08 24.83 -5.79
N PHE A 85 14.83 24.57 -5.43
CA PHE A 85 14.43 23.33 -4.79
C PHE A 85 14.64 22.28 -5.86
N SER A 86 15.78 21.60 -5.74
CA SER A 86 16.25 20.55 -6.62
C SER A 86 15.11 19.56 -6.91
N ILE A 87 14.48 19.69 -8.08
CA ILE A 87 13.77 18.60 -8.75
C ILE A 87 14.85 17.64 -9.29
N MET A 88 15.68 17.11 -8.39
CA MET A 88 16.41 15.88 -8.66
C MET A 88 15.63 14.84 -7.90
N GLY A 89 14.54 14.37 -8.52
CA GLY A 89 13.88 13.16 -8.09
C GLY A 89 14.90 12.03 -8.05
N ASP A 90 14.70 11.08 -7.17
CA ASP A 90 15.59 9.92 -7.07
C ASP A 90 15.73 9.25 -8.45
N SER A 91 16.96 9.20 -8.97
CA SER A 91 17.24 8.58 -10.25
C SER A 91 16.97 7.07 -10.25
N GLU A 92 17.00 6.44 -9.08
CA GLU A 92 16.75 5.00 -8.92
C GLU A 92 15.26 4.67 -8.98
N TYR A 93 14.43 5.49 -8.33
CA TYR A 93 12.97 5.30 -8.25
C TYR A 93 12.23 6.55 -8.77
N PRO A 94 12.21 6.78 -10.10
CA PRO A 94 11.67 7.99 -10.72
C PRO A 94 10.16 8.16 -10.55
N GLY A 95 9.45 7.12 -10.11
CA GLY A 95 8.03 7.16 -9.80
C GLY A 95 7.71 7.69 -8.40
N THR A 96 8.72 7.96 -7.56
CA THR A 96 8.55 8.43 -6.18
C THR A 96 8.01 9.86 -6.13
N ALA A 97 7.03 10.11 -5.25
CA ALA A 97 6.62 11.46 -4.87
C ALA A 97 7.38 11.91 -3.60
N ASP A 98 8.56 12.51 -3.76
CA ASP A 98 9.51 12.74 -2.66
C ASP A 98 8.97 13.61 -1.51
N GLU A 99 8.25 14.69 -1.81
CA GLU A 99 7.65 15.54 -0.77
C GLU A 99 6.63 14.76 0.07
N ARG A 100 5.87 13.88 -0.59
CA ARG A 100 4.90 13.00 0.06
C ARG A 100 5.57 11.87 0.83
N LEU A 101 6.65 11.29 0.29
CA LEU A 101 7.49 10.32 0.98
C LEU A 101 7.96 10.87 2.32
N GLU A 102 8.57 12.06 2.31
CA GLU A 102 9.11 12.68 3.51
C GLU A 102 8.01 13.06 4.51
N THR A 103 6.88 13.57 4.02
CA THR A 103 5.73 13.86 4.88
C THR A 103 5.22 12.60 5.58
N CYS A 104 5.06 11.49 4.85
CA CYS A 104 4.56 10.23 5.41
C CYS A 104 5.58 9.61 6.40
N LYS A 105 6.88 9.69 6.10
CA LYS A 105 7.95 9.29 7.03
C LYS A 105 7.90 10.09 8.34
N ASN A 106 7.75 11.41 8.24
CA ASN A 106 7.69 12.27 9.42
C ASN A 106 6.44 12.07 10.25
N ARG A 107 5.28 11.82 9.62
CA ARG A 107 4.07 11.41 10.33
C ARG A 107 4.27 10.10 11.08
N ALA A 108 4.85 9.08 10.45
CA ALA A 108 5.14 7.80 11.12
C ALA A 108 6.07 7.98 12.33
N LYS A 109 7.18 8.73 12.17
CA LYS A 109 8.10 9.06 13.27
C LYS A 109 7.42 9.83 14.41
N SER A 110 6.41 10.64 14.11
CA SER A 110 5.68 11.41 15.12
C SER A 110 4.74 10.58 15.99
N LEU A 111 4.42 9.35 15.58
CA LEU A 111 3.56 8.45 16.34
C LEU A 111 4.34 7.82 17.50
N THR A 112 3.83 7.99 18.71
CA THR A 112 4.45 7.44 19.90
C THR A 112 4.08 5.97 20.11
N SER A 113 4.96 5.21 20.78
CA SER A 113 4.68 3.81 21.15
C SER A 113 3.40 3.65 21.97
N ASN A 114 3.08 4.61 22.85
CA ASN A 114 1.83 4.58 23.61
C ASN A 114 0.59 4.69 22.70
N GLU A 115 0.64 5.52 21.67
CA GLU A 115 -0.46 5.64 20.69
C GLU A 115 -0.59 4.40 19.81
N LEU A 116 0.53 3.74 19.50
CA LEU A 116 0.58 2.53 18.68
C LEU A 116 0.34 1.24 19.48
N SER A 117 0.19 1.34 20.79
CA SER A 117 -0.13 0.21 21.69
C SER A 117 -1.56 0.30 22.24
N GLN A 118 -2.46 0.97 21.51
CA GLN A 118 -3.88 1.07 21.81
C GLN A 118 -4.69 0.02 21.05
N ASP A 119 -6.01 0.14 21.04
CA ASP A 119 -6.89 -0.68 20.22
C ASP A 119 -6.60 -0.51 18.72
N TRP A 120 -6.48 -1.65 18.03
CA TRP A 120 -6.07 -1.72 16.64
C TRP A 120 -7.02 -1.00 15.69
N GLU A 121 -8.31 -1.30 15.75
CA GLU A 121 -9.30 -0.78 14.81
C GLU A 121 -9.67 0.66 15.14
N ALA A 122 -9.81 0.99 16.42
CA ALA A 122 -10.28 2.29 16.85
C ALA A 122 -9.20 3.37 16.77
N ILE A 123 -7.93 3.02 17.01
CA ILE A 123 -6.85 4.01 17.19
C ILE A 123 -5.66 3.72 16.26
N VAL A 124 -5.08 2.53 16.32
CA VAL A 124 -3.77 2.28 15.70
C VAL A 124 -3.86 2.30 14.18
N ARG A 125 -4.72 1.50 13.56
CA ARG A 125 -4.86 1.46 12.10
C ARG A 125 -5.29 2.81 11.51
N PRO A 126 -6.26 3.56 12.07
CA PRO A 126 -6.54 4.92 11.61
C PRO A 126 -5.31 5.85 11.65
N LYS A 127 -4.45 5.74 12.68
CA LYS A 127 -3.20 6.51 12.74
C LYS A 127 -2.17 6.05 11.71
N LEU A 128 -2.08 4.75 11.46
CA LEU A 128 -1.23 4.21 10.39
C LEU A 128 -1.68 4.71 9.01
N LEU A 129 -2.98 4.71 8.72
CA LEU A 129 -3.53 5.27 7.49
C LEU A 129 -3.21 6.77 7.36
N TRP A 130 -3.44 7.55 8.41
CA TRP A 130 -3.09 8.97 8.42
C TRP A 130 -1.59 9.20 8.18
N ALA A 131 -0.72 8.39 8.81
CA ALA A 131 0.72 8.48 8.64
C ALA A 131 1.18 8.06 7.24
N ALA A 132 0.45 7.15 6.58
CA ALA A 132 0.66 6.81 5.17
C ALA A 132 0.13 7.89 4.22
N GLY A 133 -0.63 8.88 4.70
CA GLY A 133 -1.31 9.83 3.81
C GLY A 133 -2.52 9.21 3.10
N LEU A 134 -3.19 8.26 3.75
CA LEU A 134 -4.39 7.56 3.29
C LEU A 134 -5.63 7.93 4.13
N ARG A 135 -6.78 7.97 3.46
CA ARG A 135 -8.10 8.02 4.10
C ARG A 135 -8.50 6.62 4.57
N ASP A 136 -9.31 6.56 5.62
CA ASP A 136 -9.97 5.32 6.02
C ASP A 136 -11.31 5.16 5.29
N LEU A 137 -11.30 4.37 4.22
CA LEU A 137 -12.43 4.16 3.32
C LEU A 137 -12.77 2.66 3.32
N THR A 138 -13.55 2.22 4.30
CA THR A 138 -13.92 0.80 4.46
C THR A 138 -15.20 0.41 3.72
N ASN A 139 -16.09 1.38 3.49
CA ASN A 139 -17.40 1.18 2.89
C ASN A 139 -17.46 1.62 1.42
N VAL A 140 -16.40 1.33 0.67
CA VAL A 140 -16.26 1.67 -0.75
C VAL A 140 -15.98 0.40 -1.57
N ALA A 141 -16.39 0.35 -2.83
CA ALA A 141 -16.12 -0.83 -3.66
C ALA A 141 -14.60 -1.03 -3.89
N PRO A 142 -14.12 -2.27 -4.09
CA PRO A 142 -12.75 -2.52 -4.52
C PRO A 142 -12.39 -1.71 -5.78
N GLY A 143 -11.15 -1.21 -5.83
CA GLY A 143 -10.67 -0.33 -6.92
C GLY A 143 -11.17 1.12 -6.87
N LYS A 144 -12.14 1.45 -6.01
CA LYS A 144 -12.67 2.82 -5.83
C LYS A 144 -12.07 3.55 -4.63
N GLY A 145 -10.94 3.07 -4.12
CA GLY A 145 -10.23 3.65 -2.99
C GLY A 145 -10.54 2.97 -1.66
N ASN A 146 -11.08 1.74 -1.66
CA ASN A 146 -11.26 0.98 -0.43
C ASN A 146 -9.90 0.69 0.23
N THR A 147 -9.69 1.18 1.45
CA THR A 147 -8.45 0.99 2.23
C THR A 147 -8.63 0.01 3.40
N GLY A 148 -9.75 -0.71 3.46
CA GLY A 148 -10.09 -1.66 4.53
C GLY A 148 -9.06 -2.77 4.76
N HIS A 149 -8.35 -3.16 3.69
CA HIS A 149 -7.30 -4.18 3.73
C HIS A 149 -5.91 -3.61 4.05
N CYS A 150 -5.69 -2.30 3.88
CA CYS A 150 -4.39 -1.69 4.16
C CYS A 150 -3.97 -1.93 5.61
N PHE A 151 -2.77 -2.49 5.77
CA PHE A 151 -2.15 -2.87 7.04
C PHE A 151 -2.91 -3.94 7.84
N ASN A 152 -4.00 -4.50 7.29
CA ASN A 152 -4.89 -5.45 7.97
C ASN A 152 -4.69 -6.90 7.53
N ASP A 153 -3.79 -7.15 6.59
CA ASP A 153 -3.38 -8.47 6.13
C ASP A 153 -1.85 -8.57 6.08
N PHE A 154 -1.35 -9.75 5.73
CA PHE A 154 0.08 -10.03 5.73
C PHE A 154 0.88 -9.25 4.67
N ASN A 155 0.23 -8.77 3.60
CA ASN A 155 0.89 -8.41 2.35
C ASN A 155 0.81 -6.91 2.01
N HIS A 156 -0.35 -6.28 2.22
CA HIS A 156 -0.63 -4.88 1.88
C HIS A 156 -0.16 -3.94 2.99
N VAL A 157 1.15 -3.96 3.24
CA VAL A 157 1.78 -3.34 4.42
C VAL A 157 2.70 -2.17 4.08
N ASP A 158 2.77 -1.78 2.80
CA ASP A 158 3.69 -0.74 2.32
C ASP A 158 3.00 0.60 2.16
N ALA A 159 3.46 1.66 2.82
CA ALA A 159 3.03 3.02 2.54
C ALA A 159 3.78 3.60 1.33
N THR A 160 3.44 3.13 0.13
CA THR A 160 4.09 3.52 -1.13
C THR A 160 3.66 4.90 -1.57
N THR A 161 4.60 5.79 -1.88
CA THR A 161 4.30 7.19 -2.25
C THR A 161 4.75 7.50 -3.67
N MET A 162 3.80 7.65 -4.59
CA MET A 162 4.09 7.71 -6.02
C MET A 162 3.60 9.00 -6.66
N LEU A 163 4.25 9.41 -7.75
CA LEU A 163 3.76 10.47 -8.61
C LEU A 163 2.40 10.08 -9.19
N MET A 164 1.47 11.04 -9.33
CA MET A 164 0.14 10.67 -9.81
C MET A 164 0.12 10.14 -11.24
N GLN A 165 1.10 10.51 -12.06
CA GLN A 165 1.23 9.99 -13.43
C GLN A 165 1.62 8.50 -13.47
N THR A 166 2.24 7.96 -12.41
CA THR A 166 2.59 6.54 -12.32
C THR A 166 1.50 5.72 -11.63
N ALA A 167 0.54 6.36 -10.96
CA ALA A 167 -0.55 5.66 -10.28
C ALA A 167 -1.48 4.88 -11.25
N ASP A 168 -1.52 5.29 -12.51
CA ASP A 168 -2.28 4.62 -13.58
C ASP A 168 -1.47 3.50 -14.26
N ASN A 169 -0.24 3.21 -13.82
CA ASN A 169 0.54 2.09 -14.33
C ASN A 169 -0.17 0.76 -14.07
N GLU A 170 -0.38 -0.01 -15.13
CA GLU A 170 -0.89 -1.37 -15.03
C GLU A 170 0.21 -2.33 -14.61
N HIS A 171 -0.13 -3.28 -13.75
CA HIS A 171 0.78 -4.38 -13.44
C HIS A 171 0.94 -5.28 -14.67
N ASP A 172 2.17 -5.55 -15.10
CA ASP A 172 2.49 -6.31 -16.33
C ASP A 172 2.77 -7.80 -16.07
N GLY A 173 2.73 -8.24 -14.81
CA GLY A 173 3.06 -9.61 -14.41
C GLY A 173 4.49 -9.78 -13.87
N SER A 174 5.27 -8.69 -13.81
CA SER A 174 6.63 -8.68 -13.25
C SER A 174 6.68 -9.10 -11.78
N VAL A 175 5.64 -8.82 -10.98
CA VAL A 175 5.52 -9.32 -9.59
C VAL A 175 4.64 -10.56 -9.54
N ARG A 176 5.24 -11.69 -9.14
CA ARG A 176 4.52 -12.97 -9.00
C ARG A 176 3.41 -12.85 -7.96
N GLY A 177 2.21 -13.28 -8.33
CA GLY A 177 1.03 -13.29 -7.44
C GLY A 177 0.14 -12.04 -7.55
N ILE A 178 0.50 -11.06 -8.39
CA ILE A 178 -0.30 -9.86 -8.60
C ILE A 178 -1.02 -9.94 -9.95
N ALA A 179 -2.30 -9.55 -9.97
CA ALA A 179 -3.12 -9.58 -11.18
C ALA A 179 -2.58 -8.63 -12.24
N VAL A 180 -2.33 -9.15 -13.45
CA VAL A 180 -1.96 -8.35 -14.63
C VAL A 180 -3.11 -7.41 -14.98
N GLY A 181 -2.82 -6.16 -15.35
CA GLY A 181 -3.80 -5.16 -15.76
C GLY A 181 -4.56 -4.48 -14.62
N ASN A 182 -4.11 -4.64 -13.36
CA ASN A 182 -4.79 -3.99 -12.22
C ASN A 182 -4.64 -2.46 -12.28
N GLN A 183 -5.75 -1.74 -12.39
CA GLN A 183 -5.80 -0.28 -12.47
C GLN A 183 -6.08 0.31 -11.08
N LEU A 184 -5.04 0.79 -10.41
CA LEU A 184 -5.14 1.34 -9.05
C LEU A 184 -5.35 2.85 -9.01
N GLY A 185 -5.10 3.57 -10.12
CA GLY A 185 -5.02 5.03 -10.13
C GLY A 185 -6.28 5.76 -9.63
N GLU A 186 -7.49 5.27 -9.95
CA GLU A 186 -8.71 5.86 -9.40
C GLU A 186 -8.78 5.69 -7.87
N GLY A 187 -8.47 4.50 -7.37
CA GLY A 187 -8.47 4.22 -5.94
C GLY A 187 -7.40 5.01 -5.19
N ILE A 188 -6.22 5.15 -5.77
CA ILE A 188 -5.11 5.96 -5.22
C ILE A 188 -5.53 7.42 -5.10
N ARG A 189 -6.13 8.00 -6.15
CA ARG A 189 -6.63 9.39 -6.12
C ARG A 189 -7.70 9.58 -5.05
N ALA A 190 -8.64 8.64 -4.94
CA ALA A 190 -9.73 8.73 -3.99
C ALA A 190 -9.27 8.60 -2.53
N ALA A 191 -8.33 7.69 -2.27
CA ALA A 191 -7.86 7.39 -0.92
C ALA A 191 -6.76 8.33 -0.43
N SER A 192 -6.01 9.00 -1.32
CA SER A 192 -4.90 9.87 -0.91
C SER A 192 -5.41 11.11 -0.16
N LEU A 193 -4.74 11.42 0.96
CA LEU A 193 -4.93 12.67 1.68
C LEU A 193 -4.14 13.80 0.99
N PRO A 194 -4.77 14.93 0.63
CA PRO A 194 -4.11 16.01 -0.10
C PRO A 194 -3.07 16.77 0.75
N ASP A 195 -3.22 16.75 2.07
CA ASP A 195 -2.31 17.41 3.01
C ASP A 195 -0.98 16.64 3.24
N ALA A 196 -0.83 15.47 2.61
CA ALA A 196 0.40 14.70 2.62
C ALA A 196 1.34 15.07 1.46
N GLY A 197 1.02 16.09 0.64
CA GLY A 197 1.84 16.56 -0.48
C GLY A 197 1.33 16.12 -1.86
N PRO A 198 2.00 16.51 -2.95
CA PRO A 198 1.66 16.07 -4.31
C PRO A 198 1.79 14.55 -4.49
N GLY A 199 1.22 14.00 -5.56
CA GLY A 199 1.22 12.55 -5.80
C GLY A 199 0.09 11.82 -5.07
N GLY A 200 0.29 10.52 -4.85
CA GLY A 200 -0.65 9.67 -4.12
C GLY A 200 0.06 8.61 -3.27
N THR A 201 -0.67 8.00 -2.35
CA THR A 201 -0.21 6.86 -1.55
C THR A 201 -1.09 5.65 -1.80
N TRP A 202 -0.53 4.44 -1.71
CA TRP A 202 -1.28 3.19 -1.64
C TRP A 202 -0.60 2.17 -0.72
N CYS A 203 -1.40 1.26 -0.15
CA CYS A 203 -0.92 0.09 0.57
C CYS A 203 -0.54 -1.05 -0.39
N THR A 204 0.69 -1.03 -0.93
CA THR A 204 1.08 -2.02 -1.94
C THR A 204 1.48 -3.35 -1.33
N CYS A 205 1.44 -4.40 -2.15
CA CYS A 205 1.91 -5.74 -1.77
C CYS A 205 3.42 -5.76 -1.59
N SER A 206 3.87 -6.44 -0.55
CA SER A 206 5.27 -6.59 -0.15
C SER A 206 5.90 -7.92 -0.56
N LEU A 207 5.20 -8.74 -1.35
CA LEU A 207 5.74 -9.94 -1.98
C LEU A 207 7.02 -9.62 -2.77
N GLY A 208 8.14 -10.21 -2.36
CA GLY A 208 9.45 -9.97 -2.98
C GLY A 208 10.30 -8.89 -2.29
N ALA A 209 9.79 -8.27 -1.22
CA ALA A 209 10.52 -7.26 -0.42
C ALA A 209 11.66 -7.85 0.43
N ASN A 210 11.82 -9.18 0.46
CA ASN A 210 12.96 -9.84 1.10
C ASN A 210 14.22 -9.87 0.21
N GLN A 211 14.11 -9.42 -1.05
CA GLN A 211 15.23 -9.34 -1.99
C GLN A 211 15.96 -8.00 -1.89
N GLU A 212 17.13 -7.93 -2.53
CA GLU A 212 17.97 -6.73 -2.57
C GLU A 212 18.47 -6.47 -4.02
N PRO A 213 18.02 -5.40 -4.70
CA PRO A 213 17.00 -4.43 -4.25
C PRO A 213 15.61 -5.10 -4.05
N PRO A 214 14.71 -4.49 -3.24
CA PRO A 214 13.36 -5.01 -3.06
C PRO A 214 12.64 -5.20 -4.40
N HIS A 215 12.01 -6.36 -4.59
CA HIS A 215 11.32 -6.71 -5.84
C HIS A 215 9.80 -6.81 -5.63
N ASP A 216 9.27 -5.89 -4.83
CA ASP A 216 7.85 -5.79 -4.51
C ASP A 216 7.11 -4.84 -5.46
N VAL A 217 5.80 -4.66 -5.24
CA VAL A 217 4.95 -3.84 -6.13
C VAL A 217 5.38 -2.37 -6.15
N ALA A 218 5.83 -1.82 -5.02
CA ALA A 218 6.26 -0.43 -4.95
C ALA A 218 7.45 -0.16 -5.88
N HIS A 219 8.48 -1.00 -5.71
CA HIS A 219 9.75 -0.83 -6.39
C HIS A 219 9.68 -1.24 -7.86
N VAL A 220 8.90 -2.26 -8.21
CA VAL A 220 8.83 -2.79 -9.58
C VAL A 220 7.77 -2.08 -10.42
N GLN A 221 6.51 -2.08 -10.01
CA GLN A 221 5.40 -1.55 -10.83
C GLN A 221 5.38 -0.03 -10.83
N PHE A 222 5.54 0.57 -9.66
CA PHE A 222 5.47 2.03 -9.51
C PHE A 222 6.83 2.71 -9.65
N GLN A 223 7.92 1.94 -9.65
CA GLN A 223 9.29 2.48 -9.62
C GLN A 223 9.41 3.55 -8.52
N SER A 224 8.89 3.22 -7.34
CA SER A 224 8.66 4.15 -6.25
C SER A 224 9.19 3.58 -4.94
N LYS A 225 9.74 4.45 -4.09
CA LYS A 225 10.04 4.13 -2.70
C LYS A 225 8.80 4.00 -1.84
N ILE A 226 8.97 3.32 -0.71
CA ILE A 226 7.99 3.29 0.38
C ILE A 226 8.35 4.30 1.46
N ALA A 227 7.36 5.01 2.01
CA ALA A 227 7.61 5.85 3.19
C ALA A 227 7.98 4.96 4.38
N TRP A 228 7.23 3.88 4.56
CA TRP A 228 7.49 2.86 5.55
C TRP A 228 6.67 1.61 5.24
N LYS A 229 7.08 0.48 5.82
CA LYS A 229 6.42 -0.81 5.79
C LYS A 229 6.14 -1.27 7.20
N LEU A 230 4.98 -1.88 7.43
CA LEU A 230 4.67 -2.53 8.69
C LEU A 230 5.23 -3.96 8.72
N VAL A 231 6.02 -4.25 9.75
CA VAL A 231 6.63 -5.56 10.01
C VAL A 231 6.17 -6.06 11.38
N TRP A 232 5.41 -7.15 11.42
CA TRP A 232 5.14 -7.86 12.68
C TRP A 232 6.37 -8.67 13.09
N VAL A 233 6.73 -8.68 14.37
CA VAL A 233 7.96 -9.35 14.85
C VAL A 233 7.64 -10.47 15.83
N PRO A 234 8.37 -11.60 15.81
CA PRO A 234 8.13 -12.69 16.75
C PRO A 234 8.44 -12.26 18.20
N GLY A 235 7.47 -12.45 19.09
CA GLY A 235 7.65 -12.37 20.54
C GLY A 235 8.07 -13.71 21.16
N GLU A 236 8.20 -13.75 22.49
CA GLU A 236 8.85 -14.87 23.20
C GLU A 236 8.09 -16.18 23.00
N LEU A 237 6.78 -16.06 22.92
CA LEU A 237 5.84 -17.15 22.73
C LEU A 237 5.44 -17.34 21.25
N GLY A 238 6.12 -16.65 20.33
CA GLY A 238 5.73 -16.60 18.91
C GLY A 238 4.38 -15.93 18.71
N ASP A 239 4.00 -14.97 19.56
CA ASP A 239 2.67 -14.33 19.60
C ASP A 239 2.49 -13.19 18.56
N PHE A 240 3.59 -12.77 17.95
CA PHE A 240 3.73 -11.65 17.01
C PHE A 240 3.06 -10.36 17.50
N SER A 241 3.04 -10.11 18.81
CA SER A 241 2.25 -9.01 19.43
C SER A 241 2.74 -7.61 19.09
N ARG A 242 3.98 -7.47 18.62
CA ARG A 242 4.60 -6.19 18.28
C ARG A 242 4.72 -6.02 16.76
N PHE A 243 4.52 -4.79 16.29
CA PHE A 243 4.93 -4.38 14.95
C PHE A 243 5.97 -3.26 14.99
N VAL A 244 6.71 -3.11 13.90
CA VAL A 244 7.71 -2.08 13.67
C VAL A 244 7.42 -1.43 12.32
N LEU A 245 7.48 -0.10 12.25
CA LEU A 245 7.45 0.62 10.98
C LEU A 245 8.89 0.83 10.52
N VAL A 246 9.24 0.28 9.36
CA VAL A 246 10.59 0.34 8.80
C VAL A 246 10.55 1.12 7.49
N ASP A 247 11.43 2.11 7.32
CA ASP A 247 11.50 2.88 6.08
C ASP A 247 12.19 2.11 4.93
N ASP A 248 12.15 2.68 3.74
CA ASP A 248 12.75 2.13 2.51
C ASP A 248 14.23 1.72 2.67
N ALA A 249 14.97 2.48 3.48
CA ALA A 249 16.39 2.28 3.73
C ALA A 249 16.66 1.16 4.76
N GLY A 250 15.62 0.55 5.32
CA GLY A 250 15.76 -0.45 6.38
C GLY A 250 16.02 0.20 7.75
N THR A 251 15.49 1.40 8.01
CA THR A 251 15.61 2.06 9.32
C THR A 251 14.29 2.03 10.08
N SER A 252 14.32 1.62 11.34
CA SER A 252 13.17 1.65 12.24
C SER A 252 12.72 3.09 12.50
N LEU A 253 11.41 3.34 12.37
CA LEU A 253 10.80 4.65 12.62
C LEU A 253 10.08 4.69 13.97
N THR A 254 9.29 3.67 14.27
CA THR A 254 8.49 3.55 15.50
C THR A 254 7.94 2.12 15.63
N THR A 255 7.41 1.77 16.81
CA THR A 255 6.88 0.44 17.12
C THR A 255 5.70 0.55 18.09
N GLY A 256 4.82 -0.46 18.09
CA GLY A 256 3.73 -0.60 19.05
C GLY A 256 3.37 -2.05 19.34
N VAL A 257 2.65 -2.26 20.44
CA VAL A 257 2.07 -3.55 20.84
C VAL A 257 0.55 -3.38 20.94
N PRO A 258 -0.15 -3.36 19.80
CA PRO A 258 -1.57 -3.06 19.76
C PRO A 258 -2.41 -4.18 20.39
N THR A 259 -3.62 -3.82 20.79
CA THR A 259 -4.62 -4.75 21.35
C THR A 259 -5.91 -4.71 20.52
N GLY A 260 -6.92 -5.49 20.92
CA GLY A 260 -8.21 -5.50 20.23
C GLY A 260 -8.20 -6.39 18.99
N ASN A 261 -8.88 -5.95 17.93
CA ASN A 261 -9.04 -6.74 16.70
C ASN A 261 -7.82 -6.60 15.75
N VAL A 262 -6.64 -6.98 16.23
CA VAL A 262 -5.42 -7.08 15.41
C VAL A 262 -5.55 -8.18 14.35
N PRO A 263 -4.76 -8.12 13.24
CA PRO A 263 -4.70 -9.22 12.30
C PRO A 263 -4.42 -10.55 13.01
N ASN A 264 -5.03 -11.63 12.53
CA ASN A 264 -4.86 -12.93 13.17
C ASN A 264 -3.38 -13.34 13.21
N ILE A 265 -3.01 -14.21 14.15
CA ILE A 265 -1.60 -14.58 14.36
C ILE A 265 -0.92 -15.15 13.11
N MET A 266 -1.65 -15.90 12.26
CA MET A 266 -1.09 -16.47 11.03
C MET A 266 -0.76 -15.39 9.99
N GLU A 267 -1.57 -14.33 9.88
CA GLU A 267 -1.29 -13.18 9.01
C GLU A 267 -0.04 -12.42 9.48
N ARG A 268 0.08 -12.22 10.79
CA ARG A 268 1.23 -11.54 11.40
C ARG A 268 2.52 -12.35 11.26
N GLU A 269 2.43 -13.65 11.49
CA GLU A 269 3.55 -14.57 11.24
C GLU A 269 3.93 -14.59 9.75
N HIS A 270 2.95 -14.71 8.85
CA HIS A 270 3.23 -14.77 7.42
C HIS A 270 3.85 -13.48 6.88
N ASN A 271 3.44 -12.32 7.41
CA ASN A 271 4.07 -11.04 7.15
C ASN A 271 5.58 -11.09 7.46
N PHE A 272 5.95 -11.53 8.66
CA PHE A 272 7.35 -11.63 9.05
C PHE A 272 8.12 -12.63 8.18
N GLN A 273 7.57 -13.84 7.99
CA GLN A 273 8.24 -14.90 7.23
C GLN A 273 8.51 -14.49 5.77
N MET A 274 7.58 -13.75 5.15
CA MET A 274 7.76 -13.25 3.78
C MET A 274 8.88 -12.21 3.68
N LEU A 275 9.10 -11.41 4.72
CA LEU A 275 10.14 -10.36 4.74
C LEU A 275 11.50 -10.88 5.22
N ARG A 276 11.51 -12.07 5.83
CA ARG A 276 12.70 -12.69 6.42
C ARG A 276 13.85 -12.79 5.42
N GLY A 277 15.04 -12.40 5.87
CA GLY A 277 16.26 -12.39 5.08
C GLY A 277 16.49 -11.09 4.28
N GLY A 278 15.49 -10.22 4.19
CA GLY A 278 15.65 -8.87 3.61
C GLY A 278 15.87 -7.79 4.67
N ARG A 279 16.22 -6.59 4.19
CA ARG A 279 16.55 -5.42 5.04
C ARG A 279 15.47 -5.07 6.07
N TYR A 280 14.19 -5.23 5.73
CA TYR A 280 13.10 -4.83 6.60
C TYR A 280 12.95 -5.74 7.81
N ALA A 281 13.01 -7.06 7.60
CA ALA A 281 13.02 -8.01 8.71
C ALA A 281 14.32 -7.91 9.51
N GLU A 282 15.47 -7.67 8.85
CA GLU A 282 16.74 -7.50 9.55
C GLU A 282 16.71 -6.30 10.51
N CYS A 283 16.16 -5.18 10.08
CA CYS A 283 15.94 -4.03 10.96
C CYS A 283 15.01 -4.37 12.12
N ALA A 284 13.93 -5.10 11.85
CA ALA A 284 12.92 -5.42 12.85
C ALA A 284 13.40 -6.43 13.92
N LYS A 285 14.50 -7.16 13.66
CA LYS A 285 15.09 -8.13 14.60
C LYS A 285 15.46 -7.55 15.96
N GLU A 286 15.79 -6.26 16.02
CA GLU A 286 16.11 -5.60 17.30
C GLU A 286 14.94 -5.62 18.30
N TYR A 287 13.73 -5.86 17.81
CA TYR A 287 12.50 -5.96 18.59
C TYR A 287 12.01 -7.40 18.78
N GLU A 288 12.72 -8.38 18.24
CA GLU A 288 12.51 -9.78 18.59
C GLU A 288 12.90 -9.97 20.05
N SER A 289 12.06 -10.65 20.79
CA SER A 289 12.47 -11.15 22.09
C SER A 289 13.31 -12.41 21.88
N ASN A 290 14.61 -12.31 22.16
CA ASN A 290 15.52 -13.45 22.06
C ASN A 290 15.06 -14.60 22.98
N SER A 291 14.81 -15.76 22.39
CA SER A 291 14.64 -17.02 23.14
C SER A 291 15.99 -17.64 23.56
N ASP A 292 17.11 -16.97 23.30
CA ASP A 292 18.47 -17.49 23.53
C ASP A 292 19.02 -17.24 24.95
N ASP A 293 18.23 -16.72 25.90
CA ASP A 293 18.60 -16.68 27.33
C ASP A 293 18.08 -17.90 28.12
N PHE A 294 17.89 -19.04 27.45
CA PHE A 294 17.76 -20.33 28.13
C PHE A 294 19.14 -20.80 28.63
N GLY A 295 19.54 -20.23 29.77
CA GLY A 295 20.29 -20.90 30.82
C GLY A 295 21.45 -21.80 30.39
N VAL A 296 22.65 -21.21 30.32
CA VAL A 296 23.85 -21.94 30.72
C VAL A 296 23.68 -22.29 32.21
N GLY A 297 23.03 -23.42 32.48
CA GLY A 297 22.95 -23.98 33.83
C GLY A 297 24.37 -24.21 34.37
N PRO A 298 24.62 -23.99 35.68
CA PRO A 298 25.92 -24.24 36.23
C PRO A 298 26.16 -25.76 36.30
N GLY A 299 27.17 -26.23 35.59
CA GLY A 299 27.93 -27.40 36.00
C GLY A 299 27.60 -28.72 35.30
N PHE A 300 28.52 -29.14 34.44
CA PHE A 300 29.18 -30.44 34.61
C PHE A 300 30.66 -30.27 34.29
N SER A 301 31.46 -30.03 35.35
CA SER A 301 32.91 -30.20 35.29
C SER A 301 33.20 -31.69 35.33
N ALA A 302 33.63 -32.26 34.22
CA ALA A 302 34.27 -33.56 34.21
C ALA A 302 35.71 -33.40 34.71
N ARG A 303 35.95 -33.77 35.97
CA ARG A 303 37.20 -34.35 36.48
C ARG A 303 36.89 -35.25 37.66
#